data_AF-A0A849Q9Q3-F1
#
_entry.id   AF-A0A849Q9Q3-F1
#
_cell.length_a   1.000
_cell.length_b   1.000
_cell.length_c   1.000
_cell.angle_alpha   90.00
_cell.angle_beta   90.00
_cell.angle_gamma   90.00
#
_symmetry.space_group_name_H-M   'P 1'
#
loop_
_entity.id
_entity.type
_entity.pdbx_description
1 polymer ?
#
loop_
_entity_poly.entity_id
_entity_poly.type
_entity_poly.pdbx_seq_one_letter_code
_entity_poly.pdbx_strand_id
1 'polypeptide(L)' 'MEKQEMSLPEGKLGLFWIIGAIALTAAGWVLGLETQTSANVFMAFILVLFTGLSWIGVSVGVIHRNKK' A
#
# COMPACT_ATOMS: atom_id res chain seq x y z
N MET A 1 -29.63 -18.33 -10.02
CA MET A 1 -28.17 -18.14 -9.90
C MET A 1 -27.95 -16.69 -9.51
N GLU A 2 -27.87 -16.40 -8.20
CA GLU A 2 -27.57 -15.05 -7.73
C GLU A 2 -26.16 -14.67 -8.19
N LYS A 3 -26.07 -13.63 -9.02
CA LYS A 3 -24.81 -12.96 -9.28
C LYS A 3 -24.42 -12.29 -7.97
N GLN A 4 -23.49 -12.89 -7.23
CA GLN A 4 -22.79 -12.19 -6.17
C GLN A 4 -22.07 -11.01 -6.82
N GLU A 5 -22.68 -9.83 -6.74
CA GLU A 5 -22.03 -8.57 -7.04
C GLU A 5 -20.85 -8.47 -6.08
N MET A 6 -19.68 -8.90 -6.56
CA MET A 6 -18.41 -8.66 -5.88
C MET A 6 -18.08 -7.18 -6.00
N SER A 7 -18.87 -6.32 -5.36
CA SER A 7 -18.42 -5.01 -4.94
C SER A 7 -17.13 -5.25 -4.17
N LEU A 8 -16.01 -4.78 -4.70
CA LEU A 8 -14.83 -4.60 -3.84
C LEU A 8 -15.35 -3.67 -2.75
N PRO A 9 -15.50 -4.14 -1.50
CA PRO A 9 -16.08 -3.30 -0.46
C PRO A 9 -15.21 -2.05 -0.44
N GLU A 10 -15.77 -0.88 -0.62
CA GLU A 10 -15.02 0.38 -0.62
C GLU A 10 -14.15 0.49 0.64
N GLY A 11 -14.57 -0.17 1.73
CA GLY A 11 -13.78 -0.37 2.94
C GLY A 11 -12.44 -1.08 2.74
N LYS A 12 -12.29 -2.02 1.79
CA LYS A 12 -10.99 -2.68 1.49
C LYS A 12 -10.04 -1.74 0.75
N LEU A 13 -10.55 -0.92 -0.17
CA LEU A 13 -9.78 0.15 -0.81
C LEU A 13 -9.38 1.22 0.21
N GLY A 14 -10.30 1.63 1.09
CA GLY A 14 -10.03 2.54 2.20
C GLY A 14 -8.97 2.02 3.16
N LEU A 15 -9.07 0.76 3.59
CA LEU A 15 -8.04 0.09 4.41
C LEU A 15 -6.68 0.09 3.73
N PHE A 16 -6.64 -0.12 2.41
CA PHE A 16 -5.41 -0.09 1.63
C PHE A 16 -4.75 1.31 1.64
N TRP A 17 -5.53 2.38 1.41
CA TRP A 17 -5.06 3.76 1.51
C TRP A 17 -4.55 4.10 2.92
N ILE A 18 -5.26 3.66 3.96
CA ILE A 18 -4.89 3.89 5.37
C ILE A 18 -3.55 3.20 5.69
N ILE A 19 -3.39 1.93 5.30
CA ILE A 19 -2.13 1.18 5.50
C ILE A 19 -0.98 1.84 4.74
N GLY A 20 -1.23 2.30 3.50
CA GLY A 20 -0.24 3.04 2.71
C GLY A 20 0.19 4.35 3.37
N ALA A 21 -0.75 5.13 3.91
CA ALA A 21 -0.46 6.38 4.61
C ALA A 21 0.33 6.15 5.91
N ILE A 22 0.00 5.10 6.68
CA ILE A 22 0.75 4.72 7.88
C ILE A 22 2.18 4.31 7.52
N ALA A 23 2.35 3.50 6.46
CA ALA A 23 3.67 3.07 6.01
C ALA A 23 4.55 4.23 5.54
N LEU A 24 3.98 5.20 4.81
CA LEU A 24 4.69 6.42 4.40
C LEU A 24 5.08 7.31 5.60
N THR A 25 4.18 7.44 6.57
CA THR A 25 4.45 8.20 7.80
C THR A 25 5.54 7.55 8.63
N ALA A 26 5.51 6.22 8.78
CA ALA A 26 6.53 5.45 9.47
C ALA A 26 7.89 5.52 8.74
N ALA A 27 7.91 5.41 7.41
CA ALA A 27 9.12 5.56 6.62
C ALA A 27 9.73 6.97 6.75
N GLY A 28 8.89 8.02 6.72
CA GLY A 28 9.32 9.40 6.95
C GLY A 28 9.91 9.61 8.35
N TRP A 29 9.32 8.97 9.37
CA TRP A 29 9.84 9.01 10.74
C TRP A 29 11.20 8.29 10.87
N VAL A 30 11.34 7.13 10.23
CA VAL A 30 12.59 6.35 10.22
C VAL A 30 13.72 7.11 9.53
N LEU A 31 13.42 7.86 8.46
CA LEU A 31 14.39 8.67 7.71
C LEU A 31 14.71 10.03 8.38
N GLY A 32 13.87 10.50 9.30
CA GLY A 32 14.06 11.75 10.05
C GLY A 32 14.88 11.60 11.34
N LEU A 33 15.23 10.38 11.74
CA LEU A 33 16.09 10.13 12.91
C LEU A 33 17.54 10.53 12.60
N GLU A 34 18.13 11.42 13.39
CA GLU A 34 19.50 11.90 13.17
C GLU A 34 20.56 10.77 13.21
N THR A 35 20.27 9.67 13.90
CA THR A 35 21.02 8.41 13.81
C THR A 35 20.54 7.59 12.62
N GLN A 36 20.94 7.99 11.42
CA GLN A 36 20.67 7.21 10.20
C GLN A 36 21.68 6.07 10.03
N THR A 37 21.39 4.95 10.67
CA THR A 37 22.08 3.68 10.39
C THR A 37 21.67 3.17 9.01
N SER A 38 22.59 2.52 8.28
CA SER A 38 22.29 1.88 6.98
C SER A 38 21.09 0.93 7.03
N ALA A 39 20.84 0.31 8.19
CA ALA A 39 19.67 -0.52 8.46
C ALA A 39 18.35 0.27 8.41
N ASN A 40 18.29 1.49 8.94
CA ASN A 40 17.08 2.33 8.95
C ASN A 40 16.72 2.78 7.53
N VAL A 41 17.71 3.19 6.75
CA VAL A 41 17.53 3.58 5.34
C VAL A 41 17.07 2.38 4.51
N PHE A 42 17.67 1.20 4.72
CA PHE A 42 17.26 -0.02 4.05
C PHE A 42 15.82 -0.43 4.43
N MET A 43 15.44 -0.31 5.70
CA MET A 43 14.09 -0.61 6.18
C MET A 43 13.05 0.35 5.60
N ALA A 44 13.37 1.64 5.52
CA ALA A 44 12.52 2.64 4.85
C ALA A 44 12.38 2.36 3.35
N PHE A 45 13.46 1.97 2.67
CA PHE A 45 13.42 1.56 1.27
C PHE A 45 12.51 0.35 1.05
N ILE A 46 12.63 -0.69 1.88
CA ILE A 46 11.78 -1.88 1.84
C ILE A 46 10.30 -1.50 2.05
N LEU A 47 10.00 -0.66 3.04
CA LEU A 47 8.62 -0.18 3.29
C LEU A 47 8.04 0.52 2.07
N VAL A 48 8.78 1.47 1.48
CA VAL A 48 8.35 2.19 0.28
C VAL A 48 8.18 1.24 -0.91
N LEU A 49 9.10 0.29 -1.11
CA LEU A 49 9.03 -0.70 -2.18
C LEU A 49 7.77 -1.56 -2.06
N PHE A 50 7.48 -2.12 -0.88
CA PHE A 50 6.31 -2.98 -0.67
C PHE A 50 4.99 -2.20 -0.74
N THR A 51 4.94 -0.96 -0.24
CA THR A 51 3.78 -0.09 -0.38
C THR A 51 3.54 0.24 -1.86
N GLY A 52 4.58 0.60 -2.61
CA GLY A 52 4.50 0.88 -4.05
C GLY A 52 4.09 -0.35 -4.88
N LEU A 53 4.64 -1.52 -4.58
CA LEU A 53 4.26 -2.77 -5.26
C LEU A 53 2.80 -3.16 -4.98
N SER A 54 2.35 -3.01 -3.74
CA SER A 54 0.95 -3.25 -3.40
C SER A 54 0.02 -2.26 -4.11
N TRP A 55 0.46 -1.02 -4.31
CA TRP A 55 -0.28 0.01 -5.06
C TRP A 55 -0.58 -0.42 -6.49
N ILE A 56 0.45 -0.93 -7.15
CA ILE A 56 0.38 -1.39 -8.54
C ILE A 56 -0.52 -2.64 -8.60
N GLY A 57 -0.36 -3.59 -7.69
CA GLY A 57 -1.18 -4.80 -7.63
C GLY A 57 -2.68 -4.51 -7.48
N VAL A 58 -3.03 -3.60 -6.57
CA VAL A 58 -4.43 -3.17 -6.37
C VAL A 58 -4.94 -2.41 -7.59
N SER A 59 -4.16 -1.48 -8.15
CA SER A 59 -4.56 -0.70 -9.33
C SER A 59 -4.82 -1.59 -10.54
N VAL A 60 -3.93 -2.55 -10.81
CA VAL A 60 -4.11 -3.54 -11.88
C VAL A 60 -5.32 -4.43 -11.59
N GLY A 61 -5.51 -4.88 -10.35
CA GLY A 61 -6.66 -5.68 -9.95
C GLY A 61 -8.01 -4.97 -10.14
N VAL A 62 -8.08 -3.67 -9.82
CA VAL A 62 -9.27 -2.83 -10.04
C VAL A 62 -9.52 -2.65 -11.53
N ILE A 63 -8.49 -2.33 -12.33
CA ILE A 63 -8.62 -2.16 -13.78
C ILE A 63 -9.06 -3.47 -14.45
N HIS A 64 -8.52 -4.61 -14.03
CA HIS A 64 -8.86 -5.91 -14.60
C HIS A 64 -10.27 -6.36 -14.23
N ARG A 65 -10.78 -5.95 -13.05
CA ARG A 65 -12.20 -6.15 -12.68
C ARG A 65 -13.16 -5.24 -13.44
N ASN A 66 -12.78 -3.99 -13.72
CA ASN A 66 -13.65 -3.06 -14.47
C ASN A 66 -13.72 -3.35 -15.98
N LYS A 67 -12.84 -4.20 -16.51
CA LYS A 67 -12.84 -4.61 -17.93
C LYS A 67 -13.61 -5.90 -18.23
N LYS A 68 -14.16 -6.59 -17.22
CA LYS A 68 -15.01 -7.78 -17.36
C LYS A 68 -16.44 -7.48 -16.95
#